data_AF-A0A517MST2-F1
#
_entry.id   AF-A0A517MST2-F1
#
_cell.length_a   1.000
_cell.length_b   1.000
_cell.length_c   1.000
_cell.angle_alpha   90.00
_cell.angle_beta   90.00
_cell.angle_gamma   90.00
#
_symmetry.space_group_name_H-M   'P 1'
#
loop_
_entity.id
_entity.type
_entity.pdbx_description
1 polymer ?
#
loop_
_entity_poly.entity_id
_entity_poly.type
_entity_poly.pdbx_seq_one_letter_code
_entity_poly.pdbx_strand_id
1 'polypeptide(L)'
;MRRILLAITFLLLVAPFCSAREKNYVENPPVAVRWWGQGMVSVETWQNLSVVIDPYNDKIGYEVPDLTADLVLVTHEHSDHNNVDAVKGGPKVVHGLDEQGAAEESTGILSRQMNVEAAEWRQFETEIVKTLPIASTAIVSVPIPAWHDASQGTERGAVAMFVIKIDGVRIAHLSDLGQTQLTDAQLESLVNVDVLIIPVGGVYTIDGKQAAAIIEQVKPRYVIPVHYKTDVLKIPLEPIEPFLEAVEKKYEILRPVGNTLAVTAAEPDAELATKIVLLNYLPWQPNEELAGLLKKMDESCQASQDVFAKLSIEQMNWRPPNGTHTPRWNPEHMMGRQLGFFSQIYATVNPRLSHIDLNPKQMPKDYLPAHPDWDGAEQARQMQRANAYVQRFVYLLDGIDLDEKAPGSRWTLRKLLEQMDRHFTEHTTNVQKKFELEGWPAE
;
A
#
# COMPACT_ATOMS: atom_id res chain seq x y z
N MET A 1 -14.06 -25.29 27.45
CA MET A 1 -12.66 -25.70 27.24
C MET A 1 -12.14 -25.42 25.82
N ARG A 2 -12.93 -25.54 24.73
CA ARG A 2 -12.47 -25.17 23.35
C ARG A 2 -12.11 -23.69 23.15
N ARG A 3 -12.77 -22.74 23.84
CA ARG A 3 -12.50 -21.30 23.71
C ARG A 3 -11.20 -20.80 24.37
N ILE A 4 -10.67 -21.51 25.36
CA ILE A 4 -9.44 -21.12 26.07
C ILE A 4 -8.19 -21.69 25.37
N LEU A 5 -8.33 -22.79 24.63
CA LEU A 5 -7.23 -23.38 23.87
C LEU A 5 -6.87 -22.57 22.60
N LEU A 6 -7.86 -21.92 21.95
CA LEU A 6 -7.59 -21.05 20.80
C LEU A 6 -6.72 -19.85 21.16
N ALA A 7 -6.96 -19.21 22.31
CA ALA A 7 -6.23 -18.01 22.73
C ALA A 7 -4.72 -18.26 23.00
N ILE A 8 -4.35 -19.47 23.43
CA ILE A 8 -2.96 -19.82 23.76
C ILE A 8 -2.17 -20.18 22.50
N THR A 9 -2.81 -20.75 21.46
CA THR A 9 -2.20 -20.93 20.13
C THR A 9 -2.15 -19.61 19.35
N PHE A 10 -3.08 -18.69 19.60
CA PHE A 10 -3.13 -17.35 19.00
C PHE A 10 -1.97 -16.45 19.46
N LEU A 11 -1.55 -16.57 20.72
CA LEU A 11 -0.43 -15.80 21.25
C LEU A 11 0.89 -16.14 20.55
N LEU A 12 1.08 -17.37 20.05
CA LEU A 12 2.30 -17.79 19.34
C LEU A 12 2.32 -17.44 17.84
N LEU A 13 1.19 -17.07 17.25
CA LEU A 13 1.08 -16.64 15.85
C LEU A 13 1.15 -15.11 15.69
N VAL A 14 1.03 -14.36 16.79
CA VAL A 14 1.25 -12.90 16.86
C VAL A 14 2.49 -12.54 17.68
N ALA A 15 3.00 -13.43 18.57
CA ALA A 15 4.24 -13.20 19.32
C ALA A 15 5.46 -13.81 18.60
N PRO A 16 6.03 -13.04 17.66
CA PRO A 16 7.21 -12.28 18.07
C PRO A 16 6.98 -10.76 18.17
N PHE A 17 5.82 -10.24 17.79
CA PHE A 17 5.69 -8.81 17.45
C PHE A 17 5.53 -7.84 18.63
N CYS A 18 5.53 -8.31 19.87
CA CYS A 18 5.33 -7.44 21.05
C CYS A 18 6.48 -7.49 22.08
N SER A 19 7.59 -8.15 21.76
CA SER A 19 8.75 -8.27 22.65
C SER A 19 9.99 -7.72 21.95
N ALA A 20 10.39 -6.52 22.38
CA ALA A 20 11.38 -5.62 21.79
C ALA A 20 10.81 -4.82 20.60
N ARG A 21 10.71 -3.51 20.80
CA ARG A 21 10.59 -2.51 19.72
C ARG A 21 11.71 -2.84 18.71
N GLU A 22 11.38 -3.51 17.61
CA GLU A 22 12.37 -3.91 16.61
C GLU A 22 13.13 -2.68 16.15
N LYS A 23 14.45 -2.81 15.95
CA LYS A 23 15.34 -1.67 15.66
C LYS A 23 15.08 -0.96 14.32
N ASN A 24 14.02 -1.33 13.59
CA ASN A 24 13.61 -0.77 12.30
C ASN A 24 12.09 -0.55 12.18
N TYR A 25 11.38 -0.41 13.30
CA TYR A 25 9.95 -0.10 13.28
C TYR A 25 9.72 1.29 12.66
N VAL A 26 8.96 1.35 11.56
CA VAL A 26 8.48 2.59 10.97
C VAL A 26 7.12 2.89 11.57
N GLU A 27 7.00 4.01 12.26
CA GLU A 27 5.74 4.44 12.86
C GLU A 27 4.83 5.05 11.78
N ASN A 28 3.60 4.52 11.67
CA ASN A 28 2.56 4.96 10.75
C ASN A 28 3.07 5.17 9.30
N PRO A 29 3.66 4.13 8.67
CA PRO A 29 4.15 4.24 7.31
C PRO A 29 2.98 4.49 6.34
N PRO A 30 3.22 5.21 5.22
CA PRO A 30 2.14 5.50 4.29
C PRO A 30 1.76 4.28 3.46
N VAL A 31 0.46 4.12 3.28
CA VAL A 31 -0.21 3.18 2.39
C VAL A 31 -0.59 3.91 1.11
N ALA A 32 -0.41 3.27 -0.05
CA ALA A 32 -0.95 3.78 -1.30
C ALA A 32 -2.34 3.20 -1.55
N VAL A 33 -3.31 4.06 -1.83
CA VAL A 33 -4.64 3.69 -2.32
C VAL A 33 -4.78 4.20 -3.75
N ARG A 34 -5.12 3.30 -4.69
CA ARG A 34 -5.20 3.62 -6.11
C ARG A 34 -6.55 3.29 -6.70
N TRP A 35 -7.09 4.20 -7.51
CA TRP A 35 -8.29 3.92 -8.29
C TRP A 35 -7.94 3.63 -9.75
N TRP A 36 -8.42 2.51 -10.28
CA TRP A 36 -8.12 2.08 -11.65
C TRP A 36 -9.29 2.28 -12.62
N GLY A 37 -10.37 2.91 -12.16
CA GLY A 37 -11.63 3.00 -12.91
C GLY A 37 -12.68 2.02 -12.39
N GLN A 38 -13.95 2.27 -12.72
CA GLN A 38 -15.10 1.51 -12.20
C GLN A 38 -15.01 1.33 -10.67
N GLY A 39 -15.23 0.12 -10.14
CA GLY A 39 -15.03 -0.23 -8.73
C GLY A 39 -13.62 -0.76 -8.41
N MET A 40 -12.69 -0.79 -9.38
CA MET A 40 -11.39 -1.40 -9.18
C MET A 40 -10.45 -0.50 -8.40
N VAL A 41 -9.97 -0.99 -7.26
CA VAL A 41 -9.01 -0.29 -6.38
C VAL A 41 -7.87 -1.22 -6.02
N SER A 42 -6.64 -0.68 -5.93
CA SER A 42 -5.55 -1.38 -5.27
C SER A 42 -5.05 -0.64 -4.05
N VAL A 43 -4.57 -1.40 -3.07
CA VAL A 43 -3.97 -0.88 -1.84
C VAL A 43 -2.64 -1.57 -1.62
N GLU A 44 -1.60 -0.80 -1.31
CA GLU A 44 -0.24 -1.31 -1.11
C GLU A 44 0.43 -0.74 0.15
N THR A 45 1.03 -1.62 0.96
CA THR A 45 1.89 -1.22 2.09
C THR A 45 3.22 -0.66 1.63
N TRP A 46 3.91 0.03 2.53
CA TRP A 46 5.31 0.41 2.33
C TRP A 46 6.25 -0.79 2.15
N GLN A 47 5.87 -1.95 2.70
CA GLN A 47 6.61 -3.20 2.55
C GLN A 47 6.30 -3.92 1.23
N ASN A 48 5.40 -3.43 0.35
CA ASN A 48 4.91 -4.10 -0.87
C ASN A 48 3.97 -5.29 -0.61
N LEU A 49 3.12 -5.24 0.41
CA LEU A 49 1.99 -6.18 0.53
C LEU A 49 0.81 -5.51 -0.15
N SER A 50 0.09 -6.24 -0.98
CA SER A 50 -0.81 -5.64 -1.94
C SER A 50 -2.16 -6.36 -2.01
N VAL A 51 -3.22 -5.58 -2.14
CA VAL A 51 -4.57 -6.08 -2.37
C VAL A 51 -5.17 -5.36 -3.58
N VAL A 52 -5.84 -6.13 -4.44
CA VAL A 52 -6.69 -5.61 -5.52
C VAL A 52 -8.14 -5.97 -5.18
N ILE A 53 -9.02 -4.99 -5.32
CA ILE A 53 -10.46 -5.13 -5.09
C ILE A 53 -11.14 -4.94 -6.44
N ASP A 54 -12.09 -5.83 -6.74
CA ASP A 54 -12.96 -5.77 -7.92
C ASP A 54 -12.24 -5.59 -9.27
N PRO A 55 -11.32 -6.50 -9.65
CA PRO A 55 -10.69 -6.42 -10.97
C PRO A 55 -11.75 -6.53 -12.08
N TYR A 56 -11.75 -5.58 -13.02
CA TYR A 56 -12.66 -5.58 -14.17
C TYR A 56 -12.02 -6.20 -15.42
N ASN A 57 -12.85 -6.47 -16.43
CA ASN A 57 -12.39 -6.88 -17.76
C ASN A 57 -12.43 -5.73 -18.78
N ASP A 58 -11.82 -5.93 -19.96
CA ASP A 58 -11.69 -4.92 -21.02
C ASP A 58 -13.01 -4.53 -21.71
N LYS A 59 -14.11 -5.26 -21.47
CA LYS A 59 -15.40 -5.03 -22.15
C LYS A 59 -16.09 -3.77 -21.66
N ILE A 60 -15.75 -3.28 -20.46
CA ILE A 60 -16.36 -2.07 -19.89
C ILE A 60 -15.72 -0.77 -20.40
N GLY A 61 -14.62 -0.87 -21.16
CA GLY A 61 -14.00 0.25 -21.88
C GLY A 61 -12.67 0.72 -21.31
N TYR A 62 -12.37 0.41 -20.04
CA TYR A 62 -11.03 0.62 -19.48
C TYR A 62 -10.01 -0.37 -20.05
N GLU A 63 -8.75 0.05 -20.15
CA GLU A 63 -7.62 -0.87 -20.33
C GLU A 63 -7.42 -1.66 -19.03
N VAL A 64 -7.22 -2.97 -19.13
CA VAL A 64 -6.98 -3.81 -17.95
C VAL A 64 -5.55 -3.54 -17.45
N PRO A 65 -5.36 -2.99 -16.24
CA PRO A 65 -4.02 -2.64 -15.76
C PRO A 65 -3.19 -3.89 -15.47
N ASP A 66 -1.88 -3.82 -15.75
CA ASP A 66 -0.95 -4.89 -15.43
C ASP A 66 -0.60 -4.87 -13.93
N LEU A 67 -1.41 -5.54 -13.12
CA LEU A 67 -1.26 -5.60 -11.67
C LEU A 67 -0.76 -6.97 -11.21
N THR A 68 0.11 -6.93 -10.22
CA THR A 68 0.47 -8.08 -9.37
C THR A 68 -0.08 -7.84 -7.98
N ALA A 69 -0.68 -8.85 -7.36
CA ALA A 69 -1.21 -8.74 -6.00
C ALA A 69 -0.90 -9.97 -5.14
N ASP A 70 -0.95 -9.79 -3.82
CA ASP A 70 -0.91 -10.89 -2.86
C ASP A 70 -2.33 -11.36 -2.49
N LEU A 71 -3.31 -10.45 -2.55
CA LEU A 71 -4.72 -10.67 -2.24
C LEU A 71 -5.61 -10.06 -3.33
N VAL A 72 -6.62 -10.80 -3.76
CA VAL A 72 -7.72 -10.30 -4.59
C VAL A 72 -9.02 -10.45 -3.81
N LEU A 73 -9.76 -9.36 -3.69
CA LEU A 73 -11.07 -9.29 -3.07
C LEU A 73 -12.14 -9.04 -4.13
N VAL A 74 -13.13 -9.92 -4.20
CA VAL A 74 -14.28 -9.79 -5.10
C VAL A 74 -15.49 -9.47 -4.25
N THR A 75 -16.09 -8.29 -4.47
CA THR A 75 -17.25 -7.84 -3.69
C THR A 75 -18.53 -8.58 -4.08
N HIS A 76 -18.67 -8.95 -5.35
CA HIS A 76 -19.77 -9.72 -5.89
C HIS A 76 -19.43 -10.24 -7.31
N GLU A 77 -20.23 -11.19 -7.81
CA GLU A 77 -19.88 -12.02 -8.97
C GLU A 77 -20.21 -11.38 -10.35
N HIS A 78 -20.53 -10.08 -10.41
CA HIS A 78 -20.76 -9.41 -11.70
C HIS A 78 -19.48 -9.32 -12.53
N SER A 79 -19.64 -9.34 -13.85
CA SER A 79 -18.52 -9.47 -14.78
C SER A 79 -17.52 -8.31 -14.73
N ASP A 80 -17.96 -7.14 -14.30
CA ASP A 80 -17.15 -5.93 -14.16
C ASP A 80 -16.48 -5.79 -12.78
N HIS A 81 -16.60 -6.80 -11.91
CA HIS A 81 -15.97 -6.84 -10.58
C HIS A 81 -15.18 -8.15 -10.33
N ASN A 82 -15.24 -9.14 -11.22
CA ASN A 82 -14.73 -10.49 -10.98
C ASN A 82 -13.81 -11.02 -12.08
N ASN A 83 -12.86 -10.21 -12.54
CA ASN A 83 -11.83 -10.62 -13.51
C ASN A 83 -10.51 -11.02 -12.80
N VAL A 84 -10.59 -11.98 -11.88
CA VAL A 84 -9.47 -12.35 -11.00
C VAL A 84 -8.24 -12.85 -11.77
N ASP A 85 -8.45 -13.49 -12.93
CA ASP A 85 -7.38 -14.03 -13.78
C ASP A 85 -6.48 -12.95 -14.40
N ALA A 86 -6.94 -11.69 -14.43
CA ALA A 86 -6.12 -10.57 -14.89
C ALA A 86 -5.03 -10.15 -13.88
N VAL A 87 -5.16 -10.56 -12.61
CA VAL A 87 -4.22 -10.17 -11.55
C VAL A 87 -3.11 -11.23 -11.43
N LYS A 88 -1.86 -10.81 -11.63
CA LYS A 88 -0.67 -11.66 -11.58
C LYS A 88 -0.20 -11.91 -10.14
N GLY A 89 0.79 -12.79 -9.98
CA GLY A 89 1.46 -13.07 -8.70
C GLY A 89 0.93 -14.28 -7.93
N GLY A 90 -0.09 -14.97 -8.46
CA GLY A 90 -0.74 -16.07 -7.76
C GLY A 90 -1.41 -15.61 -6.44
N PRO A 91 -2.24 -14.55 -6.47
CA PRO A 91 -2.84 -14.00 -5.27
C PRO A 91 -3.76 -15.01 -4.59
N LYS A 92 -3.94 -14.85 -3.27
CA LYS A 92 -5.10 -15.42 -2.61
C LYS A 92 -6.35 -14.70 -3.13
N VAL A 93 -7.31 -15.45 -3.67
CA VAL A 93 -8.63 -14.90 -4.01
C VAL A 93 -9.62 -15.15 -2.86
N VAL A 94 -10.37 -14.10 -2.51
CA VAL A 94 -11.46 -14.11 -1.53
C VAL A 94 -12.70 -13.48 -2.14
N HIS A 95 -13.77 -14.28 -2.23
CA HIS A 95 -15.10 -13.82 -2.60
C HIS A 95 -15.80 -13.35 -1.33
N GLY A 96 -16.31 -12.12 -1.31
CA GLY A 96 -16.81 -11.48 -0.09
C GLY A 96 -18.06 -12.15 0.48
N LEU A 97 -18.89 -12.72 -0.39
CA LEU A 97 -20.09 -13.48 -0.03
C LEU A 97 -20.02 -14.89 -0.64
N ASP A 98 -20.58 -15.87 0.07
CA ASP A 98 -20.87 -17.19 -0.48
C ASP A 98 -22.14 -17.20 -1.34
N GLU A 99 -22.49 -18.37 -1.89
CA GLU A 99 -23.69 -18.56 -2.72
C GLU A 99 -25.01 -18.26 -1.98
N GLN A 100 -24.99 -18.21 -0.64
CA GLN A 100 -26.13 -17.87 0.21
C GLN A 100 -26.12 -16.39 0.65
N GLY A 101 -25.12 -15.62 0.25
CA GLY A 101 -24.96 -14.22 0.62
C GLY A 101 -24.34 -14.01 2.00
N ALA A 102 -23.71 -15.02 2.60
CA ALA A 102 -23.04 -14.92 3.90
C ALA A 102 -21.54 -14.63 3.76
N ALA A 103 -20.98 -13.92 4.74
CA ALA A 103 -19.59 -13.44 4.75
C ALA A 103 -18.67 -14.17 5.74
N GLU A 104 -19.21 -15.14 6.49
CA GLU A 104 -18.53 -15.73 7.66
C GLU A 104 -17.21 -16.43 7.31
N GLU A 105 -17.10 -16.98 6.10
CA GLU A 105 -15.89 -17.69 5.66
C GLU A 105 -14.84 -16.81 4.98
N SER A 106 -15.16 -15.52 4.78
CA SER A 106 -14.36 -14.61 3.96
C SER A 106 -13.54 -13.61 4.77
N THR A 107 -13.72 -13.56 6.10
CA THR A 107 -12.86 -12.79 7.01
C THR A 107 -11.52 -13.49 7.21
N GLY A 108 -10.42 -12.76 7.04
CA GLY A 108 -9.10 -13.30 7.31
C GLY A 108 -7.97 -12.29 7.32
N ILE A 109 -6.77 -12.84 7.53
CA ILE A 109 -5.52 -12.12 7.58
C ILE A 109 -4.61 -12.72 6.52
N LEU A 110 -4.16 -11.89 5.59
CA LEU A 110 -3.00 -12.16 4.76
C LEU A 110 -1.77 -11.64 5.50
N SER A 111 -0.80 -12.49 5.80
CA SER A 111 0.44 -12.04 6.44
C SER A 111 1.66 -12.66 5.78
N ARG A 112 2.81 -11.98 5.89
CA ARG A 112 4.10 -12.55 5.48
C ARG A 112 5.16 -12.34 6.55
N GLN A 113 6.17 -13.20 6.51
CA GLN A 113 7.40 -12.92 7.25
C GLN A 113 8.15 -11.76 6.59
N MET A 114 8.90 -11.01 7.38
CA MET A 114 9.72 -9.91 6.87
C MET A 114 10.71 -10.44 5.82
N ASN A 115 10.75 -9.79 4.66
CA ASN A 115 11.60 -10.18 3.52
C ASN A 115 11.47 -11.61 2.99
N VAL A 116 10.35 -12.24 3.28
CA VAL A 116 9.86 -13.40 2.55
C VAL A 116 8.87 -12.91 1.49
N GLU A 117 8.94 -13.51 0.29
CA GLU A 117 8.06 -13.15 -0.82
C GLU A 117 6.66 -13.70 -0.60
N ALA A 118 6.55 -14.98 -0.22
CA ALA A 118 5.28 -15.65 0.02
C ALA A 118 4.49 -15.03 1.18
N ALA A 119 3.24 -14.69 0.90
CA ALA A 119 2.23 -14.35 1.88
C ALA A 119 1.30 -15.54 2.14
N GLU A 120 0.78 -15.63 3.35
CA GLU A 120 -0.08 -16.72 3.82
C GLU A 120 -1.43 -16.16 4.26
N TRP A 121 -2.50 -16.72 3.72
CA TRP A 121 -3.86 -16.40 4.14
C TRP A 121 -4.30 -17.32 5.28
N ARG A 122 -4.90 -16.74 6.32
CA ARG A 122 -5.53 -17.46 7.42
C ARG A 122 -6.91 -16.87 7.68
N GLN A 123 -7.92 -17.73 7.71
CA GLN A 123 -9.29 -17.37 8.03
C GLN A 123 -9.48 -17.26 9.54
N PHE A 124 -10.31 -16.32 9.98
CA PHE A 124 -10.60 -16.07 11.40
C PHE A 124 -12.04 -15.59 11.60
N GLU A 125 -12.55 -15.75 12.82
CA GLU A 125 -13.83 -15.15 13.21
C GLU A 125 -13.76 -13.62 13.19
N THR A 126 -14.79 -12.97 12.65
CA THR A 126 -14.87 -11.50 12.49
C THR A 126 -14.61 -10.74 13.79
N GLU A 127 -15.18 -11.19 14.91
CA GLU A 127 -15.04 -10.52 16.21
C GLU A 127 -13.60 -10.54 16.74
N ILE A 128 -12.83 -11.58 16.42
CA ILE A 128 -11.41 -11.65 16.77
C ILE A 128 -10.66 -10.58 15.97
N VAL A 129 -10.82 -10.59 14.65
CA VAL A 129 -10.07 -9.75 13.71
C VAL A 129 -10.37 -8.26 13.85
N LYS A 130 -11.60 -7.90 14.25
CA LYS A 130 -11.99 -6.51 14.54
C LYS A 130 -11.12 -5.85 15.61
N THR A 131 -10.54 -6.61 16.55
CA THR A 131 -9.80 -6.08 17.71
C THR A 131 -8.28 -6.21 17.60
N LEU A 132 -7.75 -6.85 16.55
CA LEU A 132 -6.32 -7.12 16.47
C LEU A 132 -5.51 -5.87 16.09
N PRO A 133 -4.36 -5.62 16.77
CA PRO A 133 -3.35 -4.72 16.24
C PRO A 133 -2.73 -5.32 14.98
N ILE A 134 -2.35 -4.46 14.03
CA ILE A 134 -1.92 -4.89 12.70
C ILE A 134 -0.49 -4.45 12.48
N ALA A 135 0.38 -5.43 12.27
CA ALA A 135 1.75 -5.20 11.85
C ALA A 135 1.80 -4.79 10.37
N SER A 136 2.85 -4.08 9.97
CA SER A 136 3.11 -3.69 8.58
C SER A 136 3.28 -4.83 7.58
N THR A 137 3.32 -6.06 8.06
CA THR A 137 3.46 -7.29 7.28
C THR A 137 2.14 -8.06 7.15
N ALA A 138 1.01 -7.45 7.52
CA ALA A 138 -0.31 -8.06 7.47
C ALA A 138 -1.37 -7.13 6.87
N ILE A 139 -2.31 -7.74 6.13
CA ILE A 139 -3.56 -7.16 5.68
C ILE A 139 -4.68 -7.94 6.35
N VAL A 140 -5.55 -7.21 7.04
CA VAL A 140 -6.81 -7.74 7.56
C VAL A 140 -7.91 -7.38 6.56
N SER A 141 -8.73 -8.36 6.18
CA SER A 141 -9.94 -8.14 5.37
C SER A 141 -11.17 -8.66 6.09
N VAL A 142 -12.20 -7.82 6.16
CA VAL A 142 -13.49 -8.13 6.77
C VAL A 142 -14.61 -7.76 5.78
N PRO A 143 -15.27 -8.74 5.13
CA PRO A 143 -16.48 -8.48 4.36
C PRO A 143 -17.67 -8.16 5.27
N ILE A 144 -18.52 -7.26 4.79
CA ILE A 144 -19.76 -6.82 5.45
C ILE A 144 -20.87 -6.94 4.40
N PRO A 145 -21.84 -7.86 4.60
CA PRO A 145 -22.98 -7.97 3.70
C PRO A 145 -23.76 -6.66 3.58
N ALA A 146 -24.15 -6.33 2.36
CA ALA A 146 -24.96 -5.18 1.99
C ALA A 146 -25.81 -5.53 0.75
N TRP A 147 -26.58 -4.55 0.26
CA TRP A 147 -27.49 -4.75 -0.86
C TRP A 147 -27.17 -3.83 -2.04
N HIS A 148 -27.25 -4.40 -3.24
CA HIS A 148 -27.06 -3.72 -4.53
C HIS A 148 -28.25 -2.81 -4.90
N ASP A 149 -29.34 -2.89 -4.13
CA ASP A 149 -30.55 -2.11 -4.36
C ASP A 149 -31.18 -1.63 -3.04
N ALA A 150 -32.18 -0.75 -3.14
CA ALA A 150 -32.91 -0.21 -2.00
C ALA A 150 -33.98 -1.18 -1.45
N SER A 151 -34.14 -2.36 -2.07
CA SER A 151 -35.15 -3.39 -1.79
C SER A 151 -34.57 -4.63 -1.12
N GLN A 152 -33.47 -4.47 -0.38
CA GLN A 152 -32.78 -5.56 0.33
C GLN A 152 -32.31 -6.71 -0.58
N GLY A 153 -31.84 -6.35 -1.77
CA GLY A 153 -31.24 -7.28 -2.73
C GLY A 153 -32.26 -8.04 -3.58
N THR A 154 -33.56 -7.73 -3.48
CA THR A 154 -34.59 -8.44 -4.24
C THR A 154 -34.58 -8.11 -5.74
N GLU A 155 -33.95 -7.02 -6.15
CA GLU A 155 -33.86 -6.60 -7.56
C GLU A 155 -32.50 -6.91 -8.18
N ARG A 156 -31.42 -6.76 -7.42
CA ARG A 156 -30.03 -6.80 -7.90
C ARG A 156 -29.09 -7.66 -7.06
N GLY A 157 -29.58 -8.24 -5.96
CA GLY A 157 -28.82 -9.14 -5.10
C GLY A 157 -28.03 -8.44 -4.00
N ALA A 158 -27.21 -9.25 -3.31
CA ALA A 158 -26.33 -8.81 -2.25
C ALA A 158 -24.93 -8.47 -2.78
N VAL A 159 -24.24 -7.60 -2.07
CA VAL A 159 -22.83 -7.24 -2.30
C VAL A 159 -22.08 -7.29 -0.98
N ALA A 160 -20.78 -7.56 -1.00
CA ALA A 160 -19.92 -7.36 0.15
C ALA A 160 -19.26 -5.99 0.09
N MET A 161 -19.49 -5.15 1.11
CA MET A 161 -18.55 -4.09 1.42
C MET A 161 -17.32 -4.71 2.07
N PHE A 162 -16.12 -4.18 1.85
CA PHE A 162 -14.91 -4.64 2.55
C PHE A 162 -14.37 -3.57 3.47
N VAL A 163 -14.03 -3.97 4.69
CA VAL A 163 -13.13 -3.19 5.55
C VAL A 163 -11.77 -3.86 5.55
N ILE A 164 -10.79 -3.12 5.05
CA ILE A 164 -9.39 -3.52 4.99
C ILE A 164 -8.64 -2.71 6.03
N LYS A 165 -7.79 -3.37 6.80
CA LYS A 165 -6.89 -2.69 7.72
C LYS A 165 -5.45 -3.09 7.42
N ILE A 166 -4.59 -2.08 7.29
CA ILE A 166 -3.26 -2.22 6.71
C ILE A 166 -2.37 -1.07 7.19
N ASP A 167 -1.19 -1.35 7.76
CA ASP A 167 -0.29 -0.31 8.31
C ASP A 167 -0.98 0.69 9.27
N GLY A 168 -1.97 0.23 10.04
CA GLY A 168 -2.77 1.08 10.93
C GLY A 168 -3.85 1.92 10.22
N VAL A 169 -3.90 1.94 8.89
CA VAL A 169 -4.94 2.61 8.09
C VAL A 169 -6.16 1.69 7.95
N ARG A 170 -7.36 2.25 8.12
CA ARG A 170 -8.64 1.55 7.88
C ARG A 170 -9.31 2.06 6.61
N ILE A 171 -9.50 1.19 5.63
CA ILE A 171 -10.07 1.49 4.32
C ILE A 171 -11.38 0.72 4.18
N ALA A 172 -12.45 1.39 3.76
CA ALA A 172 -13.72 0.76 3.46
C ALA A 172 -14.06 0.91 1.98
N HIS A 173 -14.31 -0.21 1.30
CA HIS A 173 -14.82 -0.25 -0.07
C HIS A 173 -16.30 -0.63 -0.03
N LEU A 174 -17.18 0.27 -0.45
CA LEU A 174 -18.63 0.06 -0.33
C LEU A 174 -19.25 -0.77 -1.46
N SER A 175 -18.44 -1.26 -2.41
CA SER A 175 -18.91 -2.01 -3.58
C SER A 175 -19.97 -1.22 -4.35
N ASP A 176 -20.88 -1.91 -5.03
CA ASP A 176 -22.04 -1.36 -5.70
C ASP A 176 -23.20 -1.19 -4.71
N LEU A 177 -23.00 -0.36 -3.69
CA LEU A 177 -24.02 -0.09 -2.69
C LEU A 177 -25.28 0.51 -3.34
N GLY A 178 -26.45 -0.09 -3.08
CA GLY A 178 -27.75 0.43 -3.52
C GLY A 178 -28.70 0.82 -2.39
N GLN A 179 -28.39 0.48 -1.14
CA GLN A 179 -29.14 0.93 0.03
C GLN A 179 -28.77 2.39 0.40
N THR A 180 -29.76 3.17 0.84
CA THR A 180 -29.58 4.59 1.19
C THR A 180 -29.36 4.84 2.68
N GLN A 181 -29.54 3.81 3.51
CA GLN A 181 -29.32 3.84 4.95
C GLN A 181 -28.53 2.62 5.35
N LEU A 182 -27.44 2.81 6.10
CA LEU A 182 -26.68 1.71 6.66
C LEU A 182 -27.34 1.23 7.95
N THR A 183 -27.26 -0.08 8.19
CA THR A 183 -27.71 -0.68 9.46
C THR A 183 -26.73 -0.37 10.57
N ASP A 184 -27.17 -0.46 11.83
CA ASP A 184 -26.30 -0.24 13.00
C ASP A 184 -25.06 -1.15 12.98
N ALA A 185 -25.22 -2.41 12.57
CA ALA A 185 -24.10 -3.37 12.47
C ALA A 185 -23.11 -3.01 11.36
N GLN A 186 -23.60 -2.49 10.22
CA GLN A 186 -22.75 -1.97 9.15
C GLN A 186 -22.00 -0.72 9.64
N LEU A 187 -22.67 0.20 10.33
CA LEU A 187 -22.06 1.42 10.89
C LEU A 187 -21.01 1.12 11.95
N GLU A 188 -21.26 0.18 12.86
CA GLU A 188 -20.27 -0.29 13.84
C GLU A 188 -19.01 -0.81 13.16
N SER A 189 -19.18 -1.52 12.03
CA SER A 189 -18.06 -2.03 11.23
C SER A 189 -17.35 -0.94 10.42
N LEU A 190 -17.93 0.24 10.28
CA LEU A 190 -17.38 1.39 9.54
C LEU A 190 -16.86 2.52 10.45
N VAL A 191 -16.82 2.29 11.77
CA VAL A 191 -16.22 3.23 12.73
C VAL A 191 -14.73 3.46 12.43
N ASN A 192 -14.30 4.72 12.50
CA ASN A 192 -12.91 5.16 12.33
C ASN A 192 -12.29 4.74 10.99
N VAL A 193 -13.08 4.79 9.91
CA VAL A 193 -12.57 4.59 8.55
C VAL A 193 -11.77 5.82 8.13
N ASP A 194 -10.49 5.61 7.77
CA ASP A 194 -9.63 6.65 7.20
C ASP A 194 -10.02 6.96 5.76
N VAL A 195 -10.33 5.94 4.96
CA VAL A 195 -10.62 6.09 3.53
C VAL A 195 -11.91 5.34 3.20
N LEU A 196 -12.93 6.06 2.75
CA LEU A 196 -14.17 5.51 2.23
C LEU A 196 -14.15 5.56 0.71
N ILE A 197 -14.29 4.41 0.06
CA ILE A 197 -14.43 4.28 -1.39
C ILE A 197 -15.90 3.98 -1.67
N ILE A 198 -16.58 4.87 -2.39
CA ILE A 198 -18.05 4.89 -2.48
C ILE A 198 -18.51 5.08 -3.94
N PRO A 199 -19.48 4.29 -4.43
CA PRO A 199 -20.05 4.48 -5.76
C PRO A 199 -20.91 5.75 -5.79
N VAL A 200 -20.94 6.44 -6.93
CA VAL A 200 -21.71 7.69 -7.08
C VAL A 200 -22.46 7.80 -8.42
N GLY A 201 -22.54 6.71 -9.17
CA GLY A 201 -23.05 6.70 -10.55
C GLY A 201 -24.56 6.55 -10.73
N GLY A 202 -25.35 6.38 -9.67
CA GLY A 202 -26.83 6.54 -9.63
C GLY A 202 -27.73 5.55 -10.39
N VAL A 203 -27.25 4.93 -11.47
CA VAL A 203 -28.10 4.09 -12.34
C VAL A 203 -28.29 2.68 -11.76
N TYR A 204 -27.19 2.08 -11.31
CA TYR A 204 -27.15 0.72 -10.77
C TYR A 204 -26.83 0.70 -9.28
N THR A 205 -26.35 1.82 -8.74
CA THR A 205 -25.93 2.02 -7.36
C THR A 205 -26.62 3.28 -6.82
N ILE A 206 -26.28 3.67 -5.59
CA ILE A 206 -26.63 5.00 -5.08
C ILE A 206 -26.15 6.13 -6.00
N ASP A 207 -26.94 7.22 -6.02
CA ASP A 207 -26.60 8.48 -6.71
C ASP A 207 -25.69 9.39 -5.85
N GLY A 208 -25.27 10.52 -6.42
CA GLY A 208 -24.40 11.48 -5.73
C GLY A 208 -24.99 12.06 -4.43
N LYS A 209 -26.31 12.26 -4.34
CA LYS A 209 -26.97 12.79 -3.13
C LYS A 209 -27.08 11.72 -2.04
N GLN A 210 -27.40 10.50 -2.44
CA GLN A 210 -27.45 9.34 -1.56
C GLN A 210 -26.06 9.02 -1.03
N ALA A 211 -25.01 9.06 -1.87
CA ALA A 211 -23.62 8.92 -1.44
C ALA A 211 -23.23 10.00 -0.42
N ALA A 212 -23.62 11.27 -0.63
CA ALA A 212 -23.41 12.33 0.36
C ALA A 212 -24.09 12.02 1.72
N ALA A 213 -25.28 11.40 1.71
CA ALA A 213 -25.96 10.99 2.95
C ALA A 213 -25.27 9.82 3.66
N ILE A 214 -24.65 8.88 2.92
CA ILE A 214 -23.84 7.79 3.48
C ILE A 214 -22.56 8.35 4.12
N ILE A 215 -21.91 9.33 3.49
CA ILE A 215 -20.71 9.99 4.03
C ILE A 215 -21.01 10.62 5.41
N GLU A 216 -22.18 11.22 5.60
CA GLU A 216 -22.59 11.81 6.89
C GLU A 216 -22.83 10.77 7.99
N GLN A 217 -23.23 9.55 7.60
CA GLN A 217 -23.40 8.42 8.54
C GLN A 217 -22.03 7.86 8.98
N VAL A 218 -21.08 7.73 8.05
CA VAL A 218 -19.76 7.10 8.30
C VAL A 218 -18.73 8.08 8.87
N LYS A 219 -18.76 9.36 8.45
CA LYS A 219 -17.80 10.41 8.80
C LYS A 219 -16.33 10.02 8.61
N PRO A 220 -15.93 9.56 7.40
CA PRO A 220 -14.55 9.14 7.14
C PRO A 220 -13.59 10.35 7.02
N ARG A 221 -12.28 10.12 7.14
CA ARG A 221 -11.27 11.18 6.90
C ARG A 221 -11.14 11.55 5.43
N TYR A 222 -11.12 10.56 4.53
CA TYR A 222 -11.06 10.74 3.08
C TYR A 222 -12.18 9.97 2.40
N VAL A 223 -12.73 10.54 1.32
CA VAL A 223 -13.72 9.89 0.46
C VAL A 223 -13.19 9.86 -0.97
N ILE A 224 -13.13 8.68 -1.57
CA ILE A 224 -12.80 8.49 -2.99
C ILE A 224 -14.08 8.04 -3.70
N PRO A 225 -14.70 8.90 -4.54
CA PRO A 225 -15.83 8.48 -5.35
C PRO A 225 -15.36 7.56 -6.47
N VAL A 226 -16.12 6.50 -6.73
CA VAL A 226 -15.86 5.50 -7.77
C VAL A 226 -17.16 5.16 -8.53
N HIS A 227 -17.08 4.27 -9.51
CA HIS A 227 -18.26 3.76 -10.23
C HIS A 227 -19.19 4.89 -10.75
N TYR A 228 -18.63 5.79 -11.57
CA TYR A 228 -19.33 6.88 -12.24
C TYR A 228 -18.85 7.02 -13.70
N LYS A 229 -19.58 7.79 -14.51
CA LYS A 229 -19.27 7.96 -15.93
C LYS A 229 -17.91 8.61 -16.13
N THR A 230 -17.05 7.92 -16.89
CA THR A 230 -15.81 8.47 -17.46
C THR A 230 -15.91 8.54 -18.98
N ASP A 231 -14.88 9.09 -19.61
CA ASP A 231 -14.73 9.19 -21.07
C ASP A 231 -14.61 7.82 -21.76
N VAL A 232 -14.07 6.81 -21.08
CA VAL A 232 -13.87 5.46 -21.63
C VAL A 232 -14.94 4.45 -21.22
N LEU A 233 -15.64 4.67 -20.09
CA LEU A 233 -16.60 3.72 -19.55
C LEU A 233 -17.83 3.57 -20.47
N LYS A 234 -18.12 2.33 -20.86
CA LYS A 234 -19.24 1.96 -21.74
C LYS A 234 -20.55 1.70 -20.97
N ILE A 235 -20.45 1.35 -19.70
CA ILE A 235 -21.62 1.16 -18.83
C ILE A 235 -22.31 2.52 -18.62
N PRO A 236 -23.65 2.60 -18.77
CA PRO A 236 -24.38 3.85 -18.58
C PRO A 236 -24.46 4.19 -17.09
N LEU A 237 -23.76 5.25 -16.68
CA LEU A 237 -23.76 5.81 -15.33
C LEU A 237 -23.95 7.33 -15.40
N GLU A 238 -24.33 7.94 -14.29
CA GLU A 238 -24.25 9.39 -14.11
C GLU A 238 -22.78 9.83 -14.01
N PRO A 239 -22.47 11.05 -14.49
CA PRO A 239 -21.14 11.62 -14.32
C PRO A 239 -20.94 12.13 -12.89
N ILE A 240 -19.76 12.66 -12.58
CA ILE A 240 -19.38 12.98 -11.20
C ILE A 240 -20.07 14.24 -10.65
N GLU A 241 -20.62 15.09 -11.52
CA GLU A 241 -21.14 16.41 -11.17
C GLU A 241 -22.26 16.40 -10.12
N PRO A 242 -23.29 15.53 -10.20
CA PRO A 242 -24.31 15.45 -9.15
C PRO A 242 -23.75 15.14 -7.76
N PHE A 243 -22.68 14.35 -7.68
CA PHE A 243 -21.96 14.11 -6.43
C PHE A 243 -21.22 15.36 -5.96
N LEU A 244 -20.48 16.03 -6.85
CA LEU A 244 -19.75 17.26 -6.51
C LEU A 244 -20.70 18.35 -6.00
N GLU A 245 -21.83 18.58 -6.67
CA GLU A 245 -22.85 19.54 -6.23
C GLU A 245 -23.37 19.25 -4.81
N ALA A 246 -23.45 17.98 -4.43
CA ALA A 246 -23.92 17.55 -3.11
C ALA A 246 -22.87 17.74 -2.00
N VAL A 247 -21.57 17.73 -2.32
CA VAL A 247 -20.47 17.67 -1.34
C VAL A 247 -19.59 18.93 -1.31
N GLU A 248 -19.45 19.66 -2.41
CA GLU A 248 -18.46 20.75 -2.58
C GLU A 248 -18.65 21.93 -1.62
N LYS A 249 -19.87 22.15 -1.12
CA LYS A 249 -20.17 23.21 -0.15
C LYS A 249 -19.84 22.82 1.28
N LYS A 250 -19.67 21.51 1.56
CA LYS A 250 -19.46 20.96 2.90
C LYS A 250 -18.03 20.50 3.14
N TYR A 251 -17.38 19.96 2.10
CA TYR A 251 -16.10 19.29 2.23
C TYR A 251 -15.07 19.90 1.30
N GLU A 252 -13.82 19.95 1.76
CA GLU A 252 -12.67 20.29 0.92
C GLU A 252 -12.49 19.20 -0.15
N ILE A 253 -12.28 19.62 -1.39
CA ILE A 253 -12.00 18.72 -2.52
C ILE A 253 -10.50 18.76 -2.81
N LEU A 254 -9.84 17.63 -2.59
CA LEU A 254 -8.47 17.37 -3.02
C LEU A 254 -8.47 16.79 -4.43
N ARG A 255 -7.53 17.24 -5.26
CA ARG A 255 -7.31 16.74 -6.62
C ARG A 255 -5.85 16.29 -6.79
N PRO A 256 -5.45 15.16 -6.19
CA PRO A 256 -4.11 14.62 -6.40
C PRO A 256 -3.86 14.36 -7.88
N VAL A 257 -2.59 14.42 -8.29
CA VAL A 257 -2.22 14.05 -9.66
C VAL A 257 -2.24 12.54 -9.84
N GLY A 258 -2.74 12.10 -11.00
CA GLY A 258 -2.87 10.69 -11.32
C GLY A 258 -3.87 9.96 -10.43
N ASN A 259 -3.60 8.68 -10.19
CA ASN A 259 -4.56 7.76 -9.59
C ASN A 259 -4.26 7.34 -8.15
N THR A 260 -3.30 7.98 -7.48
CA THR A 260 -2.76 7.49 -6.20
C THR A 260 -3.00 8.49 -5.07
N LEU A 261 -3.46 7.99 -3.92
CA LEU A 261 -3.48 8.70 -2.64
C LEU A 261 -2.54 8.02 -1.64
N ALA A 262 -1.62 8.77 -1.05
CA ALA A 262 -0.82 8.33 0.09
C ALA A 262 -1.56 8.63 1.41
N VAL A 263 -1.73 7.60 2.24
CA VAL A 263 -2.48 7.67 3.51
C VAL A 263 -1.66 7.07 4.64
N THR A 264 -1.55 7.80 5.75
CA THR A 264 -0.99 7.32 7.01
C THR A 264 -2.10 7.13 8.03
N ALA A 265 -1.89 6.22 8.99
CA ALA A 265 -2.82 6.00 10.09
C ALA A 265 -3.13 7.35 10.79
N ALA A 266 -4.40 7.59 11.10
CA ALA A 266 -4.77 8.72 11.94
C ALA A 266 -4.27 8.50 13.37
N GLU A 267 -3.89 9.59 14.04
CA GLU A 267 -3.69 9.56 15.49
C GLU A 267 -5.01 9.20 16.18
N PRO A 268 -4.99 8.38 17.24
CA PRO A 268 -6.18 8.10 18.03
C PRO A 268 -6.87 9.40 18.46
N ASP A 269 -8.20 9.47 18.31
CA ASP A 269 -9.05 10.60 18.70
C ASP A 269 -8.79 11.93 17.96
N ALA A 270 -8.02 11.93 16.87
CA ALA A 270 -7.87 13.11 16.04
C ALA A 270 -9.20 13.51 15.40
N GLU A 271 -9.70 14.70 15.71
CA GLU A 271 -10.83 15.30 14.99
C GLU A 271 -10.39 15.73 13.58
N LEU A 272 -10.49 14.80 12.63
CA LEU A 272 -10.12 15.03 11.25
C LEU A 272 -11.36 15.30 10.41
N ALA A 273 -11.41 16.48 9.79
CA ALA A 273 -12.45 16.82 8.84
C ALA A 273 -12.40 15.89 7.61
N THR A 274 -13.58 15.43 7.17
CA THR A 274 -13.75 14.68 5.92
C THR A 274 -13.31 15.52 4.73
N LYS A 275 -12.53 14.91 3.83
CA LYS A 275 -12.14 15.49 2.55
C LYS A 275 -12.53 14.58 1.40
N ILE A 276 -12.99 15.16 0.30
CA ILE A 276 -13.26 14.42 -0.94
C ILE A 276 -11.96 14.38 -1.75
N VAL A 277 -11.59 13.21 -2.27
CA VAL A 277 -10.36 13.00 -3.04
C VAL A 277 -10.73 12.54 -4.44
N LEU A 278 -10.56 13.42 -5.42
CA LEU A 278 -10.85 13.12 -6.82
C LEU A 278 -9.57 12.65 -7.51
N LEU A 279 -9.43 11.33 -7.59
CA LEU A 279 -8.35 10.66 -8.32
C LEU A 279 -8.69 10.56 -9.82
N ASN A 280 -7.67 10.54 -10.67
CA ASN A 280 -7.80 10.05 -12.03
C ASN A 280 -7.79 8.51 -12.02
N TYR A 281 -8.34 7.84 -13.03
CA TYR A 281 -8.17 6.39 -13.19
C TYR A 281 -6.81 6.04 -13.84
N LEU A 282 -6.14 7.01 -14.45
CA LEU A 282 -4.81 6.87 -15.05
C LEU A 282 -3.70 7.23 -14.05
N PRO A 283 -2.63 6.42 -13.96
CA PRO A 283 -1.45 6.77 -13.18
C PRO A 283 -0.80 8.07 -13.68
N TRP A 284 -0.19 8.81 -12.74
CA TRP A 284 0.67 9.94 -13.10
C TRP A 284 1.91 9.44 -13.85
N GLN A 285 2.36 10.20 -14.84
CA GLN A 285 3.56 9.91 -15.61
C GLN A 285 4.55 11.07 -15.48
N PRO A 286 5.82 10.82 -15.12
CA PRO A 286 6.84 11.85 -15.14
C PRO A 286 7.09 12.36 -16.56
N ASN A 287 7.58 13.59 -16.67
CA ASN A 287 8.16 14.05 -17.93
C ASN A 287 9.39 13.22 -18.31
N GLU A 288 9.81 13.28 -19.58
CA GLU A 288 10.89 12.46 -20.13
C GLU A 288 12.21 12.59 -19.34
N GLU A 289 12.52 13.80 -18.88
CA GLU A 289 13.77 14.07 -18.17
C GLU A 289 13.79 13.46 -16.76
N LEU A 290 12.72 13.67 -15.98
CA LEU A 290 12.56 13.05 -14.67
C LEU A 290 12.49 11.52 -14.80
N ALA A 291 11.78 11.01 -15.80
CA ALA A 291 11.71 9.58 -16.10
C ALA A 291 13.11 8.99 -16.35
N GLY A 292 13.95 9.67 -17.14
CA GLY A 292 15.31 9.24 -17.43
C GLY A 292 16.22 9.22 -16.19
N LEU A 293 16.05 10.17 -15.27
CA LEU A 293 16.82 10.22 -14.02
C LEU A 293 16.40 9.12 -13.04
N LEU A 294 15.09 8.91 -12.86
CA LEU A 294 14.54 7.84 -12.02
C LEU A 294 14.99 6.46 -12.53
N LYS A 295 14.89 6.25 -13.85
CA LYS A 295 15.29 4.99 -14.48
C LYS A 295 16.76 4.65 -14.23
N LYS A 296 17.68 5.61 -14.34
CA LYS A 296 19.10 5.39 -14.05
C LYS A 296 19.33 4.99 -12.60
N MET A 297 18.69 5.68 -11.66
CA MET A 297 18.76 5.34 -10.25
C MET A 297 18.25 3.92 -9.99
N ASP A 298 17.12 3.54 -10.60
CA ASP A 298 16.54 2.20 -10.48
C ASP A 298 17.47 1.12 -11.05
N GLU A 299 18.05 1.35 -12.23
CA GLU A 299 19.01 0.42 -12.87
C GLU A 299 20.26 0.22 -11.99
N SER A 300 20.80 1.28 -11.40
CA SER A 300 21.94 1.19 -10.49
C SER A 300 21.58 0.51 -9.15
N CYS A 301 20.36 0.72 -8.64
CA CYS A 301 19.85 0.00 -7.49
C CYS A 301 19.71 -1.51 -7.79
N GLN A 302 19.16 -1.88 -8.95
CA GLN A 302 19.04 -3.27 -9.39
C GLN A 302 20.41 -3.93 -9.57
N ALA A 303 21.36 -3.27 -10.24
CA ALA A 303 22.71 -3.80 -10.40
C ALA A 303 23.39 -4.05 -9.05
N SER A 304 23.11 -3.20 -8.05
CA SER A 304 23.57 -3.40 -6.68
C SER A 304 22.92 -4.65 -6.07
N GLN A 305 21.60 -4.79 -6.17
CA GLN A 305 20.86 -5.97 -5.69
C GLN A 305 21.44 -7.27 -6.27
N ASP A 306 21.74 -7.31 -7.57
CA ASP A 306 22.28 -8.50 -8.25
C ASP A 306 23.66 -8.94 -7.73
N VAL A 307 24.46 -7.98 -7.23
CA VAL A 307 25.74 -8.26 -6.59
C VAL A 307 25.53 -8.78 -5.17
N PHE A 308 24.71 -8.08 -4.37
CA PHE A 308 24.47 -8.48 -2.98
C PHE A 308 23.75 -9.81 -2.88
N ALA A 309 22.80 -10.11 -3.77
CA ALA A 309 21.99 -11.33 -3.74
C ALA A 309 22.78 -12.65 -3.74
N LYS A 310 24.06 -12.60 -4.13
CA LYS A 310 24.95 -13.76 -4.22
C LYS A 310 25.76 -13.99 -2.95
N LEU A 311 25.74 -13.06 -2.00
CA LEU A 311 26.58 -13.10 -0.82
C LEU A 311 25.93 -13.95 0.28
N SER A 312 26.73 -14.78 0.94
CA SER A 312 26.29 -15.55 2.09
C SER A 312 26.15 -14.70 3.37
N ILE A 313 25.57 -15.27 4.42
CA ILE A 313 25.50 -14.64 5.75
C ILE A 313 26.91 -14.29 6.27
N GLU A 314 27.89 -15.18 6.09
CA GLU A 314 29.27 -14.95 6.53
C GLU A 314 29.92 -13.81 5.75
N GLN A 315 29.82 -13.84 4.42
CA GLN A 315 30.35 -12.79 3.55
C GLN A 315 29.69 -11.43 3.86
N MET A 316 28.38 -11.38 4.07
CA MET A 316 27.66 -10.16 4.43
C MET A 316 28.18 -9.55 5.74
N ASN A 317 28.44 -10.38 6.74
CA ASN A 317 28.90 -9.94 8.06
C ASN A 317 30.42 -9.77 8.19
N TRP A 318 31.18 -10.11 7.15
CA TRP A 318 32.64 -10.06 7.17
C TRP A 318 33.17 -8.66 7.51
N ARG A 319 34.16 -8.60 8.41
CA ARG A 319 34.80 -7.36 8.87
C ARG A 319 36.15 -7.20 8.19
N PRO A 320 36.30 -6.24 7.26
CA PRO A 320 37.56 -6.04 6.55
C PRO A 320 38.71 -5.63 7.49
N PRO A 321 39.92 -6.22 7.34
CA PRO A 321 41.06 -5.89 8.20
C PRO A 321 41.57 -4.46 8.01
N ASN A 322 41.29 -3.85 6.84
CA ASN A 322 41.65 -2.47 6.53
C ASN A 322 40.70 -1.42 7.19
N GLY A 323 39.75 -1.87 8.02
CA GLY A 323 38.83 -1.00 8.76
C GLY A 323 37.73 -0.36 7.91
N THR A 324 37.57 -0.75 6.65
CA THR A 324 36.43 -0.34 5.82
C THR A 324 35.12 -0.98 6.30
N HIS A 325 33.98 -0.42 5.89
CA HIS A 325 32.67 -0.95 6.25
C HIS A 325 32.48 -2.42 5.84
N THR A 326 31.66 -3.16 6.58
CA THR A 326 31.30 -4.54 6.21
C THR A 326 30.52 -4.55 4.88
N PRO A 327 30.47 -5.68 4.16
CA PRO A 327 29.58 -5.82 3.01
C PRO A 327 28.14 -5.46 3.35
N ARG A 328 27.56 -5.95 4.46
CA ARG A 328 26.18 -5.64 4.90
C ARG A 328 25.89 -4.17 5.17
N TRP A 329 26.85 -3.42 5.70
CA TRP A 329 26.65 -2.00 5.96
C TRP A 329 26.31 -1.22 4.68
N ASN A 330 26.89 -1.63 3.54
CA ASN A 330 26.72 -0.91 2.27
C ASN A 330 25.27 -0.91 1.76
N PRO A 331 24.59 -2.05 1.58
CA PRO A 331 23.20 -2.06 1.12
C PRO A 331 22.24 -1.45 2.16
N GLU A 332 22.46 -1.66 3.47
CA GLU A 332 21.69 -0.98 4.52
C GLU A 332 21.85 0.55 4.45
N HIS A 333 23.06 1.04 4.18
CA HIS A 333 23.34 2.46 3.97
C HIS A 333 22.70 3.00 2.70
N MET A 334 22.89 2.33 1.56
CA MET A 334 22.32 2.75 0.27
C MET A 334 20.80 2.89 0.35
N MET A 335 20.13 1.85 0.84
CA MET A 335 18.67 1.88 0.98
C MET A 335 18.21 2.90 2.03
N GLY A 336 18.94 3.03 3.15
CA GLY A 336 18.58 3.96 4.22
C GLY A 336 18.68 5.41 3.77
N ARG A 337 19.69 5.74 2.95
CA ARG A 337 19.81 7.06 2.31
C ARG A 337 18.72 7.30 1.29
N GLN A 338 18.41 6.33 0.44
CA GLN A 338 17.32 6.43 -0.53
C GLN A 338 15.99 6.72 0.19
N LEU A 339 15.61 5.86 1.14
CA LEU A 339 14.37 6.02 1.91
C LEU A 339 14.32 7.37 2.65
N GLY A 340 15.40 7.74 3.36
CA GLY A 340 15.46 9.01 4.09
C GLY A 340 15.24 10.22 3.19
N PHE A 341 15.95 10.28 2.05
CA PHE A 341 15.79 11.41 1.13
C PHE A 341 14.38 11.52 0.55
N PHE A 342 13.85 10.45 -0.02
CA PHE A 342 12.56 10.51 -0.68
C PHE A 342 11.41 10.67 0.32
N SER A 343 11.42 9.93 1.44
CA SER A 343 10.40 10.12 2.47
C SER A 343 10.44 11.52 3.09
N GLN A 344 11.61 12.16 3.18
CA GLN A 344 11.71 13.56 3.62
C GLN A 344 11.10 14.54 2.61
N ILE A 345 11.36 14.34 1.31
CA ILE A 345 10.73 15.15 0.26
C ILE A 345 9.21 14.96 0.32
N TYR A 346 8.74 13.71 0.37
CA TYR A 346 7.32 13.38 0.44
C TYR A 346 6.64 13.97 1.66
N ALA A 347 7.27 13.89 2.84
CA ALA A 347 6.78 14.52 4.06
C ALA A 347 6.81 16.06 4.00
N THR A 348 7.71 16.66 3.22
CA THR A 348 7.73 18.12 3.06
C THR A 348 6.60 18.58 2.12
N VAL A 349 6.33 17.82 1.06
CA VAL A 349 5.22 18.07 0.11
C VAL A 349 3.87 17.79 0.77
N ASN A 350 3.79 16.69 1.53
CA ASN A 350 2.61 16.30 2.28
C ASN A 350 3.00 16.02 3.75
N PRO A 351 2.88 17.01 4.64
CA PRO A 351 3.25 16.90 6.07
C PRO A 351 2.53 15.83 6.89
N ARG A 352 1.55 15.13 6.31
CA ARG A 352 0.89 13.98 6.94
C ARG A 352 1.65 12.67 6.76
N LEU A 353 2.63 12.63 5.84
CA LEU A 353 3.44 11.45 5.57
C LEU A 353 4.64 11.41 6.53
N SER A 354 4.99 10.20 6.98
CA SER A 354 6.12 9.97 7.87
C SER A 354 7.45 10.03 7.13
N HIS A 355 8.45 10.68 7.73
CA HIS A 355 9.84 10.57 7.33
C HIS A 355 10.43 9.26 7.88
N ILE A 356 11.08 8.48 7.01
CA ILE A 356 11.60 7.14 7.31
C ILE A 356 13.12 7.19 7.28
N ASP A 357 13.76 7.15 8.45
CA ASP A 357 15.23 7.09 8.57
C ASP A 357 15.67 5.72 9.10
N LEU A 358 16.10 4.86 8.17
CA LEU A 358 16.69 3.56 8.46
C LEU A 358 18.21 3.54 8.18
N ASN A 359 18.86 4.71 8.09
CA ASN A 359 20.25 4.78 7.73
C ASN A 359 21.16 4.33 8.89
N PRO A 360 22.03 3.31 8.71
CA PRO A 360 22.95 2.85 9.74
C PRO A 360 23.97 3.93 10.11
N LYS A 361 24.59 3.78 11.29
CA LYS A 361 25.69 4.66 11.72
C LYS A 361 26.88 4.55 10.75
N GLN A 362 27.50 5.70 10.45
CA GLN A 362 28.59 5.80 9.47
C GLN A 362 29.91 5.20 9.95
N MET A 363 30.12 5.00 11.25
CA MET A 363 31.41 4.53 11.77
C MET A 363 31.41 3.00 11.90
N PRO A 364 32.38 2.26 11.30
CA PRO A 364 32.40 0.78 11.34
C PRO A 364 32.38 0.16 12.75
N LYS A 365 32.97 0.86 13.72
CA LYS A 365 32.97 0.45 15.14
C LYS A 365 31.61 0.62 15.83
N ASP A 366 30.81 1.58 15.34
CA ASP A 366 29.48 1.90 15.89
C ASP A 366 28.36 1.23 15.09
N TYR A 367 28.73 0.49 14.03
CA TYR A 367 27.80 -0.20 13.17
C TYR A 367 27.25 -1.47 13.86
N LEU A 368 25.93 -1.52 13.95
CA LEU A 368 25.16 -2.68 14.34
C LEU A 368 24.25 -3.07 13.16
N PRO A 369 24.42 -4.27 12.59
CA PRO A 369 23.50 -4.82 11.59
C PRO A 369 22.05 -4.74 12.03
N ALA A 370 21.17 -4.37 11.11
CA ALA A 370 19.73 -4.45 11.29
C ALA A 370 19.28 -5.91 11.40
N HIS A 371 19.77 -6.74 10.47
CA HIS A 371 19.43 -8.16 10.35
C HIS A 371 20.72 -8.97 10.10
N PRO A 372 21.48 -9.31 11.15
CA PRO A 372 22.76 -10.02 11.00
C PRO A 372 22.60 -11.45 10.48
N ASP A 373 21.41 -12.01 10.56
CA ASP A 373 21.04 -13.37 10.15
C ASP A 373 20.62 -13.46 8.67
N TRP A 374 20.38 -12.34 8.00
CA TRP A 374 20.01 -12.33 6.58
C TRP A 374 21.20 -12.57 5.68
N ASP A 375 21.03 -13.40 4.66
CA ASP A 375 22.00 -13.47 3.58
C ASP A 375 21.89 -12.23 2.65
N GLY A 376 22.64 -12.26 1.56
CA GLY A 376 22.63 -11.21 0.56
C GLY A 376 21.33 -11.12 -0.25
N ALA A 377 20.63 -12.23 -0.47
CA ALA A 377 19.36 -12.27 -1.20
C ALA A 377 18.24 -11.61 -0.38
N GLU A 378 18.16 -11.91 0.91
CA GLU A 378 17.28 -11.24 1.87
C GLU A 378 17.52 -9.72 1.88
N GLN A 379 18.79 -9.31 1.92
CA GLN A 379 19.16 -7.90 1.91
C GLN A 379 18.83 -7.22 0.58
N ALA A 380 19.04 -7.89 -0.56
CA ALA A 380 18.69 -7.38 -1.88
C ALA A 380 17.17 -7.18 -2.01
N ARG A 381 16.35 -8.11 -1.50
CA ARG A 381 14.88 -7.93 -1.43
C ARG A 381 14.49 -6.72 -0.60
N GLN A 382 15.18 -6.45 0.50
CA GLN A 382 14.93 -5.25 1.30
C GLN A 382 15.25 -3.95 0.53
N MET A 383 16.34 -3.93 -0.26
CA MET A 383 16.64 -2.82 -1.17
C MET A 383 15.55 -2.64 -2.23
N GLN A 384 15.05 -3.75 -2.80
CA GLN A 384 13.95 -3.71 -3.77
C GLN A 384 12.68 -3.11 -3.16
N ARG A 385 12.33 -3.45 -1.91
CA ARG A 385 11.19 -2.86 -1.19
C ARG A 385 11.37 -1.36 -0.96
N ALA A 386 12.57 -0.94 -0.57
CA ALA A 386 12.90 0.47 -0.44
C ALA A 386 12.74 1.23 -1.76
N ASN A 387 13.21 0.64 -2.87
CA ASN A 387 13.05 1.22 -4.19
C ASN A 387 11.57 1.31 -4.60
N ALA A 388 10.80 0.24 -4.38
CA ALA A 388 9.38 0.20 -4.66
C ALA A 388 8.59 1.25 -3.85
N TYR A 389 8.97 1.53 -2.60
CA TYR A 389 8.41 2.65 -1.83
C TYR A 389 8.61 3.99 -2.54
N VAL A 390 9.83 4.26 -3.04
CA VAL A 390 10.11 5.49 -3.79
C VAL A 390 9.20 5.59 -5.02
N GLN A 391 9.16 4.52 -5.83
CA GLN A 391 8.35 4.47 -7.05
C GLN A 391 6.85 4.62 -6.77
N ARG A 392 6.35 4.04 -5.66
CA ARG A 392 4.95 4.11 -5.26
C ARG A 392 4.45 5.54 -5.02
N PHE A 393 5.33 6.43 -4.56
CA PHE A 393 4.98 7.80 -4.19
C PHE A 393 5.69 8.86 -5.04
N VAL A 394 6.31 8.45 -6.16
CA VAL A 394 7.08 9.34 -7.03
C VAL A 394 6.24 10.46 -7.65
N TYR A 395 4.92 10.28 -7.76
CA TYR A 395 3.98 11.31 -8.19
C TYR A 395 3.99 12.55 -7.28
N LEU A 396 4.47 12.44 -6.04
CA LEU A 396 4.66 13.59 -5.13
C LEU A 396 5.84 14.49 -5.55
N LEU A 397 6.59 14.09 -6.58
CA LEU A 397 7.59 14.95 -7.22
C LEU A 397 7.00 15.82 -8.33
N ASP A 398 5.72 15.66 -8.65
CA ASP A 398 5.05 16.46 -9.68
C ASP A 398 5.18 17.96 -9.40
N GLY A 399 5.44 18.72 -10.46
CA GLY A 399 5.62 20.18 -10.38
C GLY A 399 6.92 20.66 -9.74
N ILE A 400 7.79 19.79 -9.22
CA ILE A 400 9.10 20.18 -8.70
C ILE A 400 10.07 20.40 -9.86
N ASP A 401 10.63 21.61 -9.97
CA ASP A 401 11.67 21.91 -10.94
C ASP A 401 12.95 21.09 -10.62
N LEU A 402 13.48 20.40 -11.62
CA LEU A 402 14.67 19.56 -11.50
C LEU A 402 15.92 20.33 -11.05
N ASP A 403 16.00 21.61 -11.41
CA ASP A 403 17.16 22.47 -11.14
C ASP A 403 16.96 23.37 -9.91
N GLU A 404 15.79 23.30 -9.27
CA GLU A 404 15.57 23.86 -7.93
C GLU A 404 15.80 22.85 -6.82
N LYS A 405 15.99 23.35 -5.58
CA LYS A 405 16.17 22.50 -4.40
C LYS A 405 14.94 21.64 -4.18
N ALA A 406 15.14 20.33 -4.06
CA ALA A 406 14.06 19.44 -3.68
C ALA A 406 13.57 19.82 -2.26
N PRO A 407 12.25 19.79 -1.99
CA PRO A 407 11.68 20.08 -0.68
C PRO A 407 12.37 19.27 0.44
N GLY A 408 12.76 19.94 1.52
CA GLY A 408 13.47 19.29 2.64
C GLY A 408 14.91 18.86 2.34
N SER A 409 15.43 19.12 1.13
CA SER A 409 16.80 18.76 0.72
C SER A 409 17.68 19.97 0.49
N ARG A 410 18.99 19.79 0.67
CA ARG A 410 20.01 20.79 0.30
C ARG A 410 20.38 20.74 -1.19
N TRP A 411 20.03 19.66 -1.88
CA TRP A 411 20.36 19.42 -3.28
C TRP A 411 19.18 19.76 -4.18
N THR A 412 19.48 20.07 -5.45
CA THR A 412 18.43 20.10 -6.47
C THR A 412 17.88 18.70 -6.71
N LEU A 413 16.64 18.58 -7.20
CA LEU A 413 16.06 17.26 -7.46
C LEU A 413 16.91 16.44 -8.44
N ARG A 414 17.40 17.09 -9.51
CA ARG A 414 18.36 16.49 -10.46
C ARG A 414 19.62 15.98 -9.77
N LYS A 415 20.29 16.84 -9.00
CA LYS A 415 21.55 16.48 -8.32
C LYS A 415 21.35 15.38 -7.29
N LEU A 416 20.19 15.33 -6.63
CA LEU A 416 19.86 14.28 -5.69
C LEU A 416 19.72 12.94 -6.41
N LEU A 417 18.96 12.88 -7.50
CA LEU A 417 18.78 11.66 -8.31
C LEU A 417 20.12 11.16 -8.88
N GLU A 418 20.91 12.06 -9.47
CA GLU A 418 22.25 11.73 -9.96
C GLU A 418 23.21 11.28 -8.84
N GLN A 419 23.07 11.86 -7.64
CA GLN A 419 23.88 11.46 -6.50
C GLN A 419 23.48 10.07 -6.00
N MET A 420 22.19 9.74 -6.01
CA MET A 420 21.71 8.40 -5.63
C MET A 420 22.18 7.34 -6.62
N ASP A 421 22.10 7.62 -7.92
CA ASP A 421 22.66 6.77 -8.99
C ASP A 421 24.16 6.46 -8.76
N ARG A 422 24.99 7.51 -8.59
CA ARG A 422 26.41 7.34 -8.26
C ARG A 422 26.64 6.61 -6.95
N HIS A 423 25.83 6.90 -5.92
CA HIS A 423 25.94 6.31 -4.59
C HIS A 423 25.78 4.78 -4.65
N PHE A 424 24.79 4.28 -5.39
CA PHE A 424 24.62 2.84 -5.61
C PHE A 424 25.85 2.21 -6.27
N THR A 425 26.33 2.81 -7.36
CA THR A 425 27.49 2.31 -8.12
C THR A 425 28.77 2.27 -7.29
N GLU A 426 29.07 3.35 -6.55
CA GLU A 426 30.29 3.47 -5.74
C GLU A 426 30.33 2.44 -4.61
N HIS A 427 29.23 2.30 -3.86
CA HIS A 427 29.18 1.35 -2.73
C HIS A 427 29.21 -0.10 -3.20
N THR A 428 28.54 -0.43 -4.30
CA THR A 428 28.60 -1.76 -4.91
C THR A 428 30.02 -2.08 -5.38
N THR A 429 30.69 -1.14 -6.07
CA THR A 429 32.09 -1.30 -6.50
C THR A 429 33.02 -1.51 -5.30
N ASN A 430 32.81 -0.78 -4.20
CA ASN A 430 33.61 -0.92 -2.99
C ASN A 430 33.41 -2.28 -2.30
N VAL A 431 32.25 -2.90 -2.43
CA VAL A 431 32.00 -4.26 -1.92
C VAL A 431 32.67 -5.29 -2.82
N GLN A 432 32.57 -5.17 -4.14
CA GLN A 432 33.21 -6.11 -5.06
C GLN A 432 34.74 -6.17 -4.86
N LYS A 433 35.39 -5.03 -4.62
CA LYS A 433 36.82 -4.98 -4.29
C LYS A 433 37.19 -5.79 -3.03
N LYS A 434 36.24 -6.08 -2.14
CA LYS A 434 36.48 -6.89 -0.92
C LYS A 434 36.64 -8.36 -1.23
N PHE A 435 36.08 -8.84 -2.34
CA PHE A 435 36.16 -10.25 -2.73
C PHE A 435 37.60 -10.69 -3.02
N GLU A 436 38.49 -9.73 -3.30
CA GLU A 436 39.90 -9.94 -3.57
C GLU A 436 40.80 -9.74 -2.33
N LEU A 437 40.23 -9.36 -1.17
CA LEU A 437 41.00 -9.11 0.04
C LEU A 437 41.39 -10.41 0.74
N GLU A 438 42.57 -10.40 1.37
CA GLU A 438 43.01 -11.49 2.23
C GLU A 438 42.01 -11.74 3.36
N GLY A 439 41.63 -13.00 3.55
CA GLY A 439 40.66 -13.42 4.56
C GLY A 439 39.20 -13.26 4.16
N TRP A 440 38.89 -12.94 2.90
CA TRP A 440 37.52 -13.02 2.38
C TRP A 440 36.95 -14.45 2.54
N PRO A 441 35.71 -14.63 3.02
CA PRO A 441 35.13 -15.97 3.22
C PRO A 441 34.97 -16.74 1.91
N ALA A 442 35.40 -17.99 1.89
CA ALA A 442 35.62 -18.80 0.68
C ALA A 442 34.38 -19.52 0.12
N GLU A 443 33.19 -19.25 0.68
CA GLU A 443 31.94 -19.96 0.34
C GLU A 443 31.52 -19.87 -1.13
#